data_AF-A0A1R1AS14-F1
#
_entry.id   AF-A0A1R1AS14-F1
#
_cell.length_a   1.000
_cell.length_b   1.000
_cell.length_c   1.000
_cell.angle_alpha   90.00
_cell.angle_beta   90.00
_cell.angle_gamma   90.00
#
_symmetry.space_group_name_H-M   'P 1'
#
loop_
_entity.id
_entity.type
_entity.pdbx_description
1 polymer ?
#
loop_
_entity_poly.entity_id
_entity_poly.type
_entity_poly.pdbx_seq_one_letter_code
_entity_poly.pdbx_strand_id
1 'polypeptide(L)'
;MYAANVMDSLTYLFIFIRTDPTNPLLFQLLLKYRCWLHEETKFNFRSIKRLLNELNLIEDPRYKATIISKLKRIRLYNRVHNIERVYQSMGPIKYIIESLIHVIDHQDTKKISIMASSVHNYPSFILGKYKCNSVDFWDEQICFYNRIYQSDFMSDWKYLFFEYYPKHEQSLLR
;
A
#
# COMPACT_ATOMS: atom_id res chain seq x y z
N MET A 1 12.57 -12.57 -1.26
CA MET A 1 11.72 -11.96 -0.21
C MET A 1 10.48 -11.38 -0.86
N TYR A 2 9.28 -11.80 -0.44
CA TYR A 2 8.04 -11.50 -1.18
C TYR A 2 7.45 -10.10 -0.92
N ALA A 3 8.03 -9.35 0.02
CA ALA A 3 7.62 -8.00 0.38
C ALA A 3 7.41 -7.07 -0.83
N ALA A 4 8.34 -7.09 -1.79
CA ALA A 4 8.23 -6.26 -2.99
C ALA A 4 7.01 -6.61 -3.87
N ASN A 5 6.66 -7.90 -3.94
CA ASN A 5 5.47 -8.33 -4.66
C ASN A 5 4.19 -7.85 -4.00
N VAL A 6 4.17 -7.85 -2.66
CA VAL A 6 3.05 -7.36 -1.84
C VAL A 6 2.89 -5.86 -2.01
N MET A 7 3.99 -5.11 -1.98
CA MET A 7 3.95 -3.66 -2.22
C MET A 7 3.51 -3.34 -3.64
N ASP A 8 4.02 -4.07 -4.64
CA ASP A 8 3.58 -3.93 -6.02
C ASP A 8 2.07 -4.26 -6.16
N SER A 9 1.57 -5.30 -5.50
CA SER A 9 0.16 -5.66 -5.56
C SER A 9 -0.74 -4.64 -4.86
N LEU A 10 -0.30 -4.07 -3.73
CA LEU A 10 -0.99 -2.98 -3.02
C LEU A 10 -1.05 -1.70 -3.85
N THR A 11 0.05 -1.30 -4.53
CA THR A 11 0.02 -0.15 -5.44
C THR A 11 -1.08 -0.31 -6.48
N TYR A 12 -1.21 -1.48 -7.11
CA TYR A 12 -2.26 -1.71 -8.10
C TYR A 12 -3.66 -1.74 -7.49
N LEU A 13 -3.82 -2.31 -6.30
CA LEU A 13 -5.10 -2.27 -5.58
C LEU A 13 -5.55 -0.83 -5.34
N PHE A 14 -4.68 0.04 -4.83
CA PHE A 14 -4.99 1.45 -4.61
C PHE A 14 -5.24 2.21 -5.91
N ILE A 15 -4.50 1.91 -7.00
CA ILE A 15 -4.80 2.46 -8.32
C ILE A 15 -6.22 2.08 -8.76
N PHE A 16 -6.60 0.81 -8.62
CA PHE A 16 -7.93 0.34 -9.02
C PHE A 16 -9.03 0.99 -8.18
N ILE A 17 -8.85 1.13 -6.87
CA ILE A 17 -9.81 1.82 -5.98
C ILE A 17 -9.97 3.27 -6.40
N ARG A 18 -8.87 3.95 -6.75
CA ARG A 18 -8.94 5.33 -7.24
C ARG A 18 -9.75 5.42 -8.54
N THR A 19 -9.56 4.49 -9.48
CA THR A 19 -10.19 4.54 -10.81
C THR A 19 -11.64 4.06 -10.82
N ASP A 20 -12.00 3.16 -9.91
CA ASP A 20 -13.31 2.51 -9.88
C ASP A 20 -13.80 2.33 -8.43
N PRO A 21 -14.00 3.44 -7.69
CA PRO A 21 -14.20 3.44 -6.23
C PRO A 21 -15.50 2.76 -5.77
N THR A 22 -16.47 2.58 -6.65
CA THR A 22 -17.76 1.94 -6.36
C THR A 22 -17.74 0.43 -6.60
N ASN A 23 -16.62 -0.14 -7.04
CA ASN A 23 -16.57 -1.54 -7.41
C ASN A 23 -16.53 -2.47 -6.17
N PRO A 24 -17.55 -3.32 -5.97
CA PRO A 24 -17.64 -4.16 -4.77
C PRO A 24 -16.52 -5.19 -4.68
N LEU A 25 -15.86 -5.52 -5.79
CA LEU A 25 -14.74 -6.48 -5.79
C LEU A 25 -13.49 -5.88 -5.14
N LEU A 26 -13.27 -4.57 -5.28
CA LEU A 26 -12.14 -3.89 -4.64
C LEU A 26 -12.29 -3.88 -3.13
N PHE A 27 -13.52 -3.79 -2.65
CA PHE A 27 -13.85 -3.97 -1.24
C PHE A 27 -13.53 -5.39 -0.75
N GLN A 28 -13.96 -6.42 -1.48
CA GLN A 28 -13.61 -7.81 -1.14
C GLN A 28 -12.09 -8.04 -1.12
N LEU A 29 -11.37 -7.47 -2.08
CA LEU A 29 -9.91 -7.52 -2.12
C LEU A 29 -9.28 -6.85 -0.89
N LEU A 30 -9.74 -5.66 -0.52
CA LEU A 30 -9.30 -4.98 0.71
C LEU A 30 -9.55 -5.83 1.96
N LEU A 31 -10.72 -6.45 2.07
CA LEU A 31 -11.05 -7.34 3.20
C LEU A 31 -10.07 -8.53 3.28
N LYS A 32 -9.73 -9.15 2.14
CA LYS A 32 -8.73 -10.23 2.12
C LYS A 32 -7.34 -9.74 2.53
N TYR A 33 -6.93 -8.55 2.09
CA TYR A 33 -5.68 -7.94 2.54
C TYR A 33 -5.70 -7.61 4.03
N ARG A 34 -6.78 -6.99 4.54
CA ARG A 34 -6.94 -6.65 5.97
C ARG A 34 -6.81 -7.89 6.85
N CYS A 35 -7.51 -8.97 6.52
CA CYS A 35 -7.44 -10.21 7.29
C CYS A 35 -6.06 -10.89 7.23
N TRP A 36 -5.29 -10.64 6.16
CA TRP A 36 -3.98 -11.24 5.96
C TRP A 36 -2.82 -10.40 6.52
N LEU A 37 -2.92 -9.06 6.49
CA LEU A 37 -1.94 -8.11 7.05
C LEU A 37 -2.19 -7.91 8.54
N HIS A 38 -1.35 -8.56 9.34
CA HIS A 38 -1.23 -8.32 10.78
C HIS A 38 0.24 -7.97 11.10
N GLU A 39 0.50 -7.39 12.28
CA GLU A 39 1.85 -6.90 12.65
C GLU A 39 2.91 -8.01 12.57
N GLU A 40 2.53 -9.25 12.84
CA GLU A 40 3.43 -10.41 12.78
C GLU A 40 3.55 -11.03 11.38
N THR A 41 2.97 -10.43 10.33
CA THR A 41 2.94 -11.02 8.99
C THR A 41 4.36 -11.11 8.43
N LYS A 42 4.87 -12.34 8.34
CA LYS A 42 6.13 -12.64 7.65
C LYS A 42 5.89 -12.77 6.15
N PHE A 43 6.61 -11.99 5.32
CA PHE A 43 6.53 -12.04 3.86
C PHE A 43 7.31 -13.19 3.22
N ASN A 44 6.90 -14.43 3.57
CA ASN A 44 7.44 -15.67 3.05
C ASN A 44 6.47 -16.37 2.09
N PHE A 45 6.94 -17.41 1.40
CA PHE A 45 6.15 -18.15 0.41
C PHE A 45 4.84 -18.71 0.99
N ARG A 46 4.87 -19.27 2.21
CA ARG A 46 3.68 -19.85 2.86
C ARG A 46 2.60 -18.80 3.12
N SER A 47 3.01 -17.65 3.65
CA SER A 47 2.11 -16.53 3.92
C SER A 47 1.49 -15.98 2.63
N ILE A 48 2.29 -15.80 1.58
CA ILE A 48 1.81 -15.34 0.27
C ILE A 48 0.89 -16.36 -0.39
N LYS A 49 1.20 -17.66 -0.28
CA LYS A 49 0.34 -18.73 -0.78
C LYS A 49 -1.02 -18.72 -0.10
N ARG A 50 -1.08 -18.44 1.22
CA ARG A 50 -2.35 -18.25 1.95
C ARG A 50 -3.15 -17.09 1.35
N LEU A 51 -2.53 -15.92 1.15
CA LEU A 51 -3.20 -14.78 0.52
C LEU A 51 -3.68 -15.12 -0.90
N LEU A 52 -2.85 -15.76 -1.72
CA LEU A 52 -3.23 -16.15 -3.07
C LEU A 52 -4.45 -17.07 -3.08
N ASN A 53 -4.52 -18.04 -2.16
CA ASN A 53 -5.68 -18.92 -2.02
C ASN A 53 -6.95 -18.11 -1.68
N GLU A 54 -6.87 -17.21 -0.70
CA GLU A 54 -7.99 -16.33 -0.32
C GLU A 54 -8.47 -15.43 -1.47
N LEU A 55 -7.54 -14.90 -2.26
CA LEU A 55 -7.86 -14.05 -3.41
C LEU A 55 -8.50 -14.85 -4.55
N ASN A 56 -8.09 -16.11 -4.76
CA ASN A 56 -8.68 -16.98 -5.79
C ASN A 56 -10.15 -17.32 -5.52
N LEU A 57 -10.62 -17.24 -4.27
CA LEU A 57 -12.02 -17.46 -3.90
C LEU A 57 -12.96 -16.33 -4.34
N ILE A 58 -12.42 -15.17 -4.71
CA ILE A 58 -13.21 -14.07 -5.25
C ILE A 58 -13.51 -14.41 -6.72
N GLU A 59 -14.78 -14.35 -7.15
CA GLU A 59 -15.19 -14.53 -8.55
C GLU A 59 -14.43 -13.55 -9.48
N ASP A 60 -14.31 -13.82 -10.79
CA ASP A 60 -13.20 -13.37 -11.63
C ASP A 60 -13.38 -12.07 -12.45
N PRO A 61 -12.89 -10.91 -11.95
CA PRO A 61 -12.66 -9.69 -12.72
C PRO A 61 -11.16 -9.45 -13.02
N ARG A 62 -10.92 -8.68 -14.09
CA ARG A 62 -9.61 -8.20 -14.56
C ARG A 62 -8.68 -7.63 -13.46
N TYR A 63 -9.22 -6.98 -12.43
CA TYR A 63 -8.44 -6.42 -11.32
C TYR A 63 -7.74 -7.49 -10.48
N LYS A 64 -8.46 -8.55 -10.10
CA LYS A 64 -7.94 -9.68 -9.31
C LYS A 64 -6.76 -10.33 -10.02
N ALA A 65 -6.89 -10.61 -11.32
CA ALA A 65 -5.85 -11.24 -12.13
C ALA A 65 -4.54 -10.43 -12.10
N THR A 66 -4.63 -9.09 -12.17
CA THR A 66 -3.46 -8.22 -12.10
C THR A 66 -2.78 -8.29 -10.72
N ILE A 67 -3.55 -8.22 -9.62
CA ILE A 67 -3.04 -8.33 -8.25
C ILE A 67 -2.34 -9.68 -8.04
N ILE A 68 -2.98 -10.78 -8.42
CA ILE A 68 -2.43 -12.13 -8.33
C ILE A 68 -1.14 -12.26 -9.14
N SER A 69 -1.10 -11.70 -10.35
CA SER A 69 0.10 -11.69 -11.19
C SER A 69 1.28 -11.02 -10.48
N LYS A 70 1.07 -9.88 -9.80
CA LYS A 70 2.13 -9.21 -9.02
C LYS A 70 2.61 -10.08 -7.86
N LEU A 71 1.69 -10.70 -7.11
CA LEU A 71 2.02 -11.57 -5.99
C LEU A 71 2.85 -12.81 -6.40
N LYS A 72 2.53 -13.42 -7.55
CA LYS A 72 3.19 -14.62 -8.07
C LYS A 72 4.58 -14.38 -8.67
N ARG A 73 4.98 -13.13 -8.94
CA ARG A 73 6.27 -12.84 -9.58
C ARG A 73 7.43 -13.38 -8.75
N ILE A 74 8.29 -14.21 -9.33
CA ILE A 74 9.53 -14.59 -8.65
C ILE A 74 10.51 -13.43 -8.82
N ARG A 75 10.46 -12.47 -7.89
CA ARG A 75 11.46 -11.40 -7.78
C ARG A 75 12.31 -11.66 -6.55
N LEU A 76 13.57 -12.04 -6.79
CA LEU A 76 14.62 -11.96 -5.77
C LEU A 76 14.89 -10.49 -5.52
N TYR A 77 14.23 -9.93 -4.52
CA TYR A 77 14.45 -8.56 -4.09
C TYR A 77 15.79 -8.49 -3.36
N ASN A 78 16.85 -8.15 -4.11
CA ASN A 78 18.25 -8.20 -3.66
C ASN A 78 18.70 -6.96 -2.86
N ARG A 79 17.79 -6.07 -2.43
CA ARG A 79 18.15 -4.93 -1.58
C ARG A 79 17.61 -5.14 -0.17
N VAL A 80 18.44 -5.77 0.67
CA VAL A 80 18.16 -6.06 2.09
C VAL A 80 17.71 -4.80 2.84
N HIS A 81 18.22 -3.61 2.50
CA HIS A 81 17.94 -2.38 3.24
C HIS A 81 16.51 -1.81 3.09
N ASN A 82 15.78 -2.17 2.03
CA ASN A 82 14.39 -1.71 1.85
C ASN A 82 13.38 -2.53 2.69
N ILE A 83 13.82 -3.60 3.37
CA ILE A 83 12.90 -4.45 4.13
C ILE A 83 12.49 -3.83 5.47
N GLU A 84 13.39 -3.11 6.13
CA GLU A 84 13.09 -2.47 7.42
C GLU A 84 12.04 -1.37 7.24
N ARG A 85 12.22 -0.53 6.21
CA ARG A 85 11.20 0.45 5.78
C ARG A 85 9.86 -0.23 5.49
N VAL A 86 9.86 -1.39 4.82
CA VAL A 86 8.64 -2.16 4.58
C VAL A 86 7.99 -2.58 5.91
N TYR A 87 8.74 -3.16 6.84
CA TYR A 87 8.19 -3.62 8.12
C TYR A 87 7.66 -2.45 8.96
N GLN A 88 8.37 -1.33 9.02
CA GLN A 88 7.86 -0.14 9.73
C GLN A 88 6.62 0.48 9.09
N SER A 89 6.44 0.26 7.78
CA SER A 89 5.26 0.76 7.06
C SER A 89 4.06 -0.18 7.19
N MET A 90 4.15 -1.28 7.93
CA MET A 90 3.05 -2.25 8.10
C MET A 90 1.86 -1.69 8.84
N GLY A 91 2.09 -1.06 9.99
CA GLY A 91 1.06 -0.34 10.74
C GLY A 91 0.33 0.69 9.87
N PRO A 92 1.04 1.62 9.22
CA PRO A 92 0.46 2.58 8.27
C PRO A 92 -0.36 1.92 7.16
N ILE A 93 0.16 0.88 6.50
CA ILE A 93 -0.55 0.20 5.41
C ILE A 93 -1.84 -0.46 5.90
N LYS A 94 -1.80 -1.10 7.07
CA LYS A 94 -2.99 -1.71 7.68
C LYS A 94 -4.04 -0.65 8.00
N TYR A 95 -3.62 0.46 8.63
CA TYR A 95 -4.49 1.60 8.92
C TYR A 95 -5.14 2.17 7.66
N ILE A 96 -4.37 2.30 6.56
CA ILE A 96 -4.88 2.77 5.28
C ILE A 96 -5.98 1.85 4.74
N ILE A 97 -5.74 0.54 4.79
CA ILE A 97 -6.69 -0.47 4.32
C ILE A 97 -7.97 -0.43 5.16
N GLU A 98 -7.85 -0.39 6.49
CA GLU A 98 -9.00 -0.33 7.41
C GLU A 98 -9.83 0.94 7.20
N SER A 99 -9.16 2.07 7.02
CA SER A 99 -9.84 3.34 6.76
C SER A 99 -10.55 3.36 5.42
N LEU A 100 -9.93 2.81 4.36
CA LEU A 100 -10.58 2.67 3.05
C LEU A 100 -11.82 1.78 3.13
N ILE A 101 -11.74 0.65 3.84
CA ILE A 101 -12.90 -0.24 4.08
C ILE A 101 -14.01 0.54 4.78
N HIS A 102 -13.70 1.25 5.87
CA HIS A 102 -14.67 2.03 6.61
C HIS A 102 -15.37 3.06 5.72
N VAL A 103 -14.63 3.80 4.89
CA VAL A 103 -15.23 4.80 4.00
C VAL A 103 -16.04 4.16 2.86
N ILE A 104 -15.61 3.00 2.34
CA ILE A 104 -16.40 2.22 1.37
C ILE A 104 -17.74 1.77 1.99
N ASP A 105 -17.74 1.30 3.24
CA ASP A 105 -18.97 0.90 3.95
C ASP A 105 -19.96 2.07 4.10
N HIS A 106 -19.45 3.30 4.22
CA HIS A 106 -20.25 4.53 4.27
C HIS A 106 -20.58 5.10 2.89
N GLN A 107 -20.15 4.45 1.81
CA GLN A 107 -20.41 4.81 0.41
C GLN A 107 -19.97 6.23 0.00
N ASP A 108 -19.02 6.83 0.74
CA ASP A 108 -18.47 8.15 0.41
C ASP A 108 -17.43 8.06 -0.71
N THR A 109 -17.95 7.97 -1.94
CA THR A 109 -17.18 7.71 -3.16
C THR A 109 -16.09 8.76 -3.40
N LYS A 110 -16.36 10.03 -3.04
CA LYS A 110 -15.39 11.11 -3.15
C LYS A 110 -14.22 10.85 -2.21
N LYS A 111 -14.49 10.58 -0.93
CA LYS A 111 -13.45 10.29 0.07
C LYS A 111 -12.66 9.02 -0.25
N ILE A 112 -13.28 7.97 -0.79
CA ILE A 112 -12.59 6.75 -1.27
C ILE A 112 -11.54 7.11 -2.32
N SER A 113 -11.93 7.86 -3.37
CA SER A 113 -11.03 8.21 -4.46
C SER A 113 -9.88 9.11 -3.99
N ILE A 114 -10.16 10.04 -3.06
CA ILE A 114 -9.16 10.91 -2.44
C ILE A 114 -8.12 10.10 -1.69
N MET A 115 -8.55 9.24 -0.76
CA MET A 115 -7.65 8.44 0.05
C MET A 115 -6.79 7.52 -0.83
N ALA A 116 -7.39 6.86 -1.82
CA ALA A 116 -6.67 6.03 -2.76
C ALA A 116 -5.66 6.84 -3.61
N SER A 117 -6.01 8.07 -4.00
CA SER A 117 -5.11 8.99 -4.69
C SER A 117 -3.91 9.38 -3.83
N SER A 118 -4.11 9.66 -2.54
CA SER A 118 -3.00 9.99 -1.65
C SER A 118 -2.02 8.83 -1.46
N VAL A 119 -2.49 7.58 -1.47
CA VAL A 119 -1.65 6.46 -1.01
C VAL A 119 -1.16 5.51 -2.11
N HIS A 120 -1.64 5.61 -3.36
CA HIS A 120 -1.27 4.64 -4.41
C HIS A 120 0.24 4.57 -4.70
N ASN A 121 0.95 5.69 -4.53
CA ASN A 121 2.39 5.79 -4.70
C ASN A 121 3.20 5.33 -3.49
N TYR A 122 2.58 5.27 -2.31
CA TYR A 122 3.26 5.01 -1.04
C TYR A 122 3.96 3.63 -1.00
N PRO A 123 3.35 2.50 -1.44
CA PRO A 123 4.07 1.23 -1.50
C PRO A 123 5.29 1.26 -2.43
N SER A 124 5.21 1.96 -3.55
CA SER A 124 6.35 2.11 -4.48
C SER A 124 7.46 2.99 -3.89
N PHE A 125 7.10 4.02 -3.13
CA PHE A 125 8.05 4.85 -2.38
C PHE A 125 8.78 4.05 -1.29
N ILE A 126 8.07 3.23 -0.52
CA ILE A 126 8.66 2.35 0.50
C ILE A 126 9.69 1.39 -0.13
N LEU A 127 9.46 0.95 -1.37
CA LEU A 127 10.41 0.15 -2.14
C LEU A 127 11.61 0.93 -2.72
N GLY A 128 11.70 2.24 -2.50
CA GLY A 128 12.76 3.09 -3.05
C GLY A 128 12.70 3.21 -4.58
N LYS A 129 11.49 3.12 -5.17
CA LYS A 129 11.29 3.29 -6.63
C LYS A 129 10.97 4.73 -7.02
N TYR A 130 10.68 5.59 -6.05
CA TYR A 130 10.44 7.01 -6.25
C TYR A 130 11.77 7.78 -6.31
N LYS A 131 11.85 8.77 -7.20
CA LYS A 131 13.04 9.60 -7.40
C LYS A 131 12.94 10.92 -6.62
N CYS A 132 12.66 10.84 -5.34
CA CYS A 132 12.62 11.99 -4.44
C CYS A 132 13.00 11.55 -3.03
N ASN A 133 13.38 12.49 -2.18
CA ASN A 133 13.58 12.17 -0.76
C ASN A 133 12.23 11.99 -0.06
N SER A 134 12.27 11.53 1.18
CA SER A 134 11.08 11.27 2.00
C SER A 134 10.22 12.50 2.29
N VAL A 135 10.82 13.66 2.52
CA VAL A 135 10.11 14.92 2.76
C VAL A 135 9.40 15.39 1.48
N ASP A 136 10.10 15.39 0.35
CA ASP A 136 9.53 15.77 -0.96
C ASP A 136 8.34 14.85 -1.30
N PHE A 137 8.48 13.53 -1.05
CA PHE A 137 7.40 12.58 -1.27
C PHE A 137 6.16 12.94 -0.44
N TRP A 138 6.35 13.28 0.83
CA TRP A 138 5.25 13.71 1.69
C TRP A 138 4.57 14.94 1.12
N ASP A 139 5.32 15.98 0.77
CA ASP A 139 4.76 17.25 0.34
C ASP A 139 4.02 17.15 -1.00
N GLU A 140 4.59 16.43 -1.96
CA GLU A 140 4.06 16.31 -3.33
C GLU A 140 2.98 15.24 -3.47
N GLN A 141 3.08 14.12 -2.76
CA GLN A 141 2.24 12.94 -3.00
C GLN A 141 1.21 12.71 -1.89
N ILE A 142 1.43 13.17 -0.67
CA ILE A 142 0.49 12.98 0.45
C ILE A 142 -0.19 14.30 0.82
N CYS A 143 0.60 15.29 1.23
CA CYS A 143 0.16 16.60 1.68
C CYS A 143 -0.60 17.36 0.59
N PHE A 144 -0.16 17.25 -0.67
CA PHE A 144 -0.85 17.82 -1.82
C PHE A 144 -2.32 17.41 -1.89
N TYR A 145 -2.61 16.10 -1.87
CA TYR A 145 -3.99 15.62 -1.93
C TYR A 145 -4.75 15.92 -0.63
N ASN A 146 -4.12 15.81 0.53
CA ASN A 146 -4.72 16.22 1.80
C ASN A 146 -5.19 17.69 1.77
N ARG A 147 -4.39 18.60 1.20
CA ARG A 147 -4.78 20.02 1.03
C ARG A 147 -5.90 20.21 0.02
N ILE A 148 -5.76 19.63 -1.19
CA ILE A 148 -6.76 19.76 -2.26
C ILE A 148 -8.13 19.29 -1.80
N TYR A 149 -8.14 18.22 -1.01
CA TYR A 149 -9.36 17.57 -0.60
C TYR A 149 -9.75 17.80 0.86
N GLN A 150 -9.04 18.70 1.55
CA GLN A 150 -9.28 19.08 2.94
C GLN A 150 -9.43 17.86 3.87
N SER A 151 -8.49 16.92 3.75
CA SER A 151 -8.44 15.68 4.53
C SER A 151 -7.13 15.57 5.29
N ASP A 152 -7.20 15.14 6.54
CA ASP A 152 -6.07 14.92 7.44
C ASP A 152 -5.66 13.44 7.56
N PHE A 153 -6.22 12.57 6.72
CA PHE A 153 -6.15 11.10 6.80
C PHE A 153 -4.75 10.50 7.07
N MET A 154 -3.69 11.09 6.53
CA MET A 154 -2.32 10.56 6.67
C MET A 154 -1.45 11.36 7.67
N SER A 155 -2.01 12.40 8.30
CA SER A 155 -1.24 13.38 9.10
C SER A 155 -0.47 12.75 10.26
N ASP A 156 -1.06 11.75 10.91
CA ASP A 156 -0.45 11.02 12.03
C ASP A 156 0.83 10.28 11.63
N TRP A 157 1.00 9.99 10.34
CA TRP A 157 2.17 9.29 9.80
C TRP A 157 3.24 10.24 9.26
N LYS A 158 3.07 11.56 9.40
CA LYS A 158 4.04 12.55 8.93
C LYS A 158 5.44 12.30 9.49
N TYR A 159 5.57 11.91 10.76
CA TYR A 159 6.87 11.64 11.40
C TYR A 159 7.71 10.60 10.64
N LEU A 160 7.08 9.63 9.95
CA LEU A 160 7.81 8.64 9.16
C LEU A 160 8.64 9.29 8.06
N PHE A 161 8.14 10.37 7.47
CA PHE A 161 8.76 11.06 6.35
C PHE A 161 9.80 12.11 6.78
N PHE A 162 9.65 12.68 7.98
CA PHE A 162 10.54 13.76 8.46
C PHE A 162 11.60 13.27 9.44
N GLU A 163 11.35 12.16 10.14
CA GLU A 163 12.25 11.68 11.19
C GLU A 163 12.82 10.29 10.91
N TYR A 164 11.99 9.36 10.43
CA TYR A 164 12.41 7.96 10.27
C TYR A 164 13.07 7.71 8.92
N TYR A 165 12.34 7.80 7.80
CA TYR A 165 12.87 7.49 6.47
C TYR A 165 14.15 8.25 6.11
N PRO A 166 14.33 9.55 6.43
CA PRO A 166 15.58 10.25 6.16
C PRO A 166 16.82 9.59 6.78
N LYS A 167 16.71 9.02 7.98
CA LYS A 167 17.83 8.32 8.66
C LYS A 167 18.29 7.09 7.88
N HIS A 168 17.34 6.42 7.20
CA HIS A 168 17.60 5.25 6.36
C HIS A 168 17.90 5.60 4.90
N GLU A 169 17.73 6.86 4.49
CA GLU A 169 18.12 7.37 3.18
C GLU A 169 19.60 7.77 3.15
N GLN A 170 20.13 8.32 4.26
CA GLN A 170 21.55 8.72 4.36
C GLN A 170 22.52 7.53 4.36
N SER A 171 22.09 6.34 4.79
CA SER A 171 22.89 5.11 4.69
C SER A 171 23.08 4.59 3.27
N LEU A 172 22.47 5.24 2.26
CA LEU A 172 22.59 4.89 0.84
C LEU A 172 23.69 5.67 0.09
N LEU A 173 24.27 6.69 0.73
CA LEU A 173 25.31 7.57 0.15
C LEU A 173 26.72 7.29 0.71
N ARG A 174 26.90 6.20 1.47
CA ARG A 174 28.20 5.70 1.93
C ARG A 174 28.40 4.28 1.43
#